data_AF-A0A4Q5X3R9-F1
#
_entry.id   AF-A0A4Q5X3R9-F1
#
_cell.length_a   1.000
_cell.length_b   1.000
_cell.length_c   1.000
_cell.angle_alpha   90.00
_cell.angle_beta   90.00
_cell.angle_gamma   90.00
#
_symmetry.space_group_name_H-M   'P 1'
#
loop_
_entity.id
_entity.type
_entity.pdbx_description
1 polymer ?
#
loop_
_entity_poly.entity_id
_entity_poly.type
_entity_poly.pdbx_seq_one_letter_code
_entity_poly.pdbx_strand_id
1 'polypeptide(L)'
;MLESSDDSMSIVVLEAGAAWPGWLAEYQRLAPNSVVIAQASAESPQSFQARVLSRVAEARARSDAAHVRIGVLVAAHDPEQKRAELRRRVARSLVEAMSPASAHDRELVLAGDSDDLNQSRHELFALAGTLCDELRGKRINVRVRFTSAHSGVMRTVTPSSPDLQELASKR
;
A
#
# COMPACT_ATOMS: atom_id res chain seq x y z
N MET A 1 24.02 -18.25 -5.91
CA MET A 1 22.65 -18.48 -6.40
C MET A 1 21.97 -17.13 -6.35
N LEU A 2 21.86 -16.44 -7.49
CA LEU A 2 21.22 -15.13 -7.57
C LEU A 2 19.71 -15.38 -7.52
N GLU A 3 19.09 -15.18 -6.37
CA GLU A 3 17.63 -15.09 -6.30
C GLU A 3 17.20 -13.98 -7.25
N SER A 4 16.43 -14.34 -8.28
CA SER A 4 15.88 -13.38 -9.22
C SER A 4 15.07 -12.36 -8.43
N SER A 5 15.56 -11.14 -8.33
CA SER A 5 14.88 -10.01 -7.69
C SER A 5 13.56 -9.63 -8.39
N ASP A 6 13.27 -10.26 -9.53
CA ASP A 6 12.25 -9.84 -10.50
C ASP A 6 10.82 -10.25 -10.11
N ASP A 7 10.67 -11.12 -9.11
CA ASP A 7 9.38 -11.67 -8.68
C ASP A 7 8.86 -11.08 -7.35
N SER A 8 9.58 -10.11 -6.79
CA SER A 8 9.19 -9.47 -5.53
C SER A 8 8.14 -8.38 -5.75
N MET A 9 7.06 -8.44 -4.95
CA MET A 9 5.90 -7.56 -5.09
C MET A 9 5.75 -6.62 -3.89
N SER A 10 5.37 -5.37 -4.17
CA SER A 10 4.90 -4.42 -3.17
C SER A 10 3.41 -4.15 -3.32
N ILE A 11 2.68 -4.06 -2.21
CA ILE A 11 1.29 -3.61 -2.18
C ILE A 11 1.24 -2.31 -1.38
N VAL A 12 0.79 -1.24 -2.03
CA VAL A 12 0.61 0.07 -1.42
C VAL A 12 -0.88 0.37 -1.32
N VAL A 13 -1.37 0.59 -0.10
CA VAL A 13 -2.74 1.01 0.20
C VAL A 13 -2.71 2.48 0.58
N LEU A 14 -3.51 3.31 -0.09
CA LEU A 14 -3.54 4.76 0.10
C LEU A 14 -4.96 5.21 0.42
N GLU A 15 -5.19 5.69 1.64
CA GLU A 15 -6.50 6.24 2.05
C GLU A 15 -6.77 7.59 1.38
N ALA A 16 -8.05 7.94 1.23
CA ALA A 16 -8.45 9.21 0.63
C ALA A 16 -8.04 10.37 1.55
N GLY A 17 -7.30 11.33 1.01
CA GLY A 17 -6.74 12.46 1.77
C GLY A 17 -5.32 12.19 2.29
N ALA A 18 -4.80 10.97 2.17
CA ALA A 18 -3.40 10.70 2.46
C ALA A 18 -2.50 11.21 1.32
N ALA A 19 -1.37 11.81 1.68
CA ALA A 19 -0.38 12.24 0.70
C ALA A 19 0.50 11.08 0.24
N TRP A 20 0.95 11.11 -1.02
CA TRP A 20 1.91 10.15 -1.55
C TRP A 20 3.30 10.38 -0.92
N PRO A 21 3.85 9.43 -0.14
CA PRO A 21 5.15 9.61 0.47
C PRO A 21 6.29 9.59 -0.56
N GLY A 22 7.16 10.59 -0.58
CA GLY A 22 8.28 10.69 -1.52
C GLY A 22 9.29 9.53 -1.41
N TRP A 23 9.37 8.91 -0.23
CA TRP A 23 10.22 7.74 0.02
C TRP A 23 9.64 6.42 -0.53
N LEU A 24 8.40 6.38 -1.05
CA LEU A 24 7.84 5.16 -1.64
C LEU A 24 8.66 4.64 -2.84
N ALA A 25 9.35 5.52 -3.55
CA ALA A 25 10.23 5.16 -4.65
C ALA A 25 11.38 4.22 -4.21
N GLU A 26 11.79 4.26 -2.93
CA GLU A 26 12.76 3.32 -2.36
C GLU A 26 12.20 1.90 -2.34
N TYR A 27 10.95 1.74 -1.92
CA TYR A 27 10.28 0.44 -1.84
C TYR A 27 9.92 -0.12 -3.22
N GLN A 28 9.57 0.74 -4.17
CA GLN A 28 9.36 0.33 -5.56
C GLN A 28 10.65 -0.20 -6.21
N ARG A 29 11.82 0.33 -5.86
CA ARG A 29 13.11 -0.24 -6.32
C ARG A 29 13.40 -1.62 -5.70
N LEU A 30 12.95 -1.86 -4.46
CA LEU A 30 13.15 -3.13 -3.76
C LEU A 30 12.15 -4.22 -4.17
N ALA A 31 11.00 -3.82 -4.71
CA ALA A 31 9.96 -4.69 -5.22
C ALA A 31 9.31 -4.04 -6.45
N PRO A 32 9.91 -4.23 -7.65
CA PRO A 32 9.52 -3.53 -8.89
C PRO A 32 8.09 -3.82 -9.33
N ASN A 33 7.55 -5.00 -8.97
CA ASN A 33 6.15 -5.32 -9.18
C ASN A 33 5.30 -4.65 -8.09
N SER A 34 4.75 -3.47 -8.36
CA SER A 34 3.92 -2.75 -7.39
C SER A 34 2.44 -2.75 -7.76
N VAL A 35 1.58 -2.98 -6.77
CA VAL A 35 0.13 -2.73 -6.89
C VAL A 35 -0.24 -1.62 -5.92
N VAL A 36 -0.82 -0.56 -6.46
CA VAL A 36 -1.33 0.58 -5.69
C VAL A 36 -2.85 0.50 -5.63
N ILE A 37 -3.40 0.53 -4.42
CA ILE A 37 -4.83 0.50 -4.15
C ILE A 37 -5.17 1.80 -3.41
N ALA A 38 -5.56 2.81 -4.18
CA ALA A 38 -5.97 4.11 -3.64
C ALA A 38 -7.48 4.17 -3.44
N GLN A 39 -7.92 4.77 -2.34
CA GLN A 39 -9.33 5.06 -2.07
C GLN A 39 -9.80 6.22 -2.93
N ALA A 40 -10.93 6.05 -3.63
CA ALA A 40 -11.53 7.16 -4.35
C ALA A 40 -12.21 8.14 -3.38
N SER A 41 -12.23 9.44 -3.69
CA SER A 41 -12.79 10.46 -2.78
C SER A 41 -14.26 10.22 -2.39
N ALA A 42 -15.04 9.56 -3.25
CA ALA A 42 -16.44 9.23 -3.01
C ALA A 42 -16.64 7.79 -2.46
N GLU A 43 -15.57 7.02 -2.30
CA GLU A 43 -15.65 5.63 -1.84
C GLU A 43 -15.70 5.55 -0.31
N SER A 44 -16.69 4.83 0.22
CA SER A 44 -16.78 4.61 1.66
C SER A 44 -15.56 3.83 2.19
N PRO A 45 -15.11 4.07 3.43
CA PRO A 45 -14.01 3.32 4.04
C PRO A 45 -14.25 1.80 4.04
N GLN A 46 -15.49 1.35 4.19
CA GLN A 46 -15.86 -0.08 4.19
C GLN A 46 -15.76 -0.69 2.79
N SER A 47 -16.26 0.01 1.77
CA SER A 47 -16.12 -0.42 0.36
C SER A 47 -14.65 -0.49 -0.04
N PHE A 48 -13.86 0.52 0.36
CA PHE A 48 -12.43 0.56 0.14
C PHE A 48 -11.72 -0.63 0.80
N GLN A 49 -12.00 -0.88 2.08
CA GLN A 49 -11.45 -2.04 2.77
C GLN A 49 -11.77 -3.34 2.05
N ALA A 50 -13.04 -3.58 1.69
CA ALA A 50 -13.44 -4.81 1.01
C ALA A 50 -12.66 -5.01 -0.29
N ARG A 51 -12.46 -3.93 -1.06
CA ARG A 51 -11.66 -3.94 -2.29
C ARG A 51 -10.18 -4.22 -2.03
N VAL A 52 -9.60 -3.61 -0.99
CA VAL A 52 -8.21 -3.89 -0.58
C VAL A 52 -8.05 -5.36 -0.21
N LEU A 53 -8.94 -5.91 0.62
CA LEU A 53 -8.89 -7.30 1.05
C LEU A 53 -9.03 -8.27 -0.14
N SER A 54 -9.93 -7.98 -1.10
CA SER A 54 -10.04 -8.77 -2.35
C SER A 54 -8.72 -8.77 -3.11
N ARG A 55 -8.12 -7.60 -3.31
CA ARG A 55 -6.88 -7.47 -4.09
C ARG A 55 -5.68 -8.12 -3.43
N VAL A 56 -5.60 -8.05 -2.10
CA VAL A 56 -4.57 -8.74 -1.32
C VAL A 56 -4.76 -10.26 -1.41
N ALA A 57 -6.00 -10.74 -1.35
CA ALA A 57 -6.30 -12.17 -1.55
C ALA A 57 -5.96 -12.64 -2.97
N GLU A 58 -6.26 -11.85 -4.00
CA GLU A 58 -5.88 -12.12 -5.39
C GLU A 58 -4.35 -12.12 -5.58
N ALA A 59 -3.62 -11.22 -4.91
CA ALA A 59 -2.16 -11.23 -4.92
C ALA A 59 -1.61 -12.51 -4.26
N ARG A 60 -2.18 -12.91 -3.12
CA ARG A 60 -1.84 -14.16 -2.44
C ARG A 60 -2.19 -15.41 -3.25
N ALA A 61 -3.27 -15.42 -4.02
CA ALA A 61 -3.64 -16.57 -4.84
C ALA A 61 -2.67 -16.81 -6.01
N ARG A 62 -1.96 -15.77 -6.47
CA ARG A 62 -0.98 -15.83 -7.57
C ARG A 62 0.43 -16.26 -7.13
N SER A 63 0.57 -16.80 -5.92
CA SER A 63 1.85 -17.04 -5.21
C SER A 63 2.84 -18.00 -5.86
N ASP A 64 2.51 -18.63 -6.98
CA ASP A 64 3.44 -19.53 -7.68
C ASP A 64 4.57 -18.76 -8.40
N ALA A 65 4.45 -17.43 -8.57
CA ALA A 65 5.47 -16.60 -9.22
C ALA A 65 5.76 -15.25 -8.53
N ALA A 66 4.86 -14.67 -7.73
CA ALA A 66 5.10 -13.36 -7.11
C ALA A 66 4.94 -13.40 -5.59
N HIS A 67 6.00 -13.04 -4.86
CA HIS A 67 5.98 -13.00 -3.41
C HIS A 67 5.81 -11.56 -2.92
N VAL A 68 4.72 -11.30 -2.19
CA VAL A 68 4.53 -10.02 -1.50
C VAL A 68 5.63 -9.86 -0.45
N ARG A 69 6.55 -8.93 -0.71
CA ARG A 69 7.69 -8.63 0.16
C ARG A 69 7.39 -7.42 1.03
N ILE A 70 6.77 -6.40 0.45
CA ILE A 70 6.53 -5.10 1.10
C ILE A 70 5.03 -4.78 1.08
N GLY A 71 4.48 -4.48 2.25
CA GLY A 71 3.15 -3.92 2.41
C GLY A 71 3.26 -2.50 2.93
N VAL A 72 2.57 -1.54 2.31
CA VAL A 72 2.51 -0.17 2.80
C VAL A 72 1.06 0.23 3.00
N LEU A 73 0.72 0.75 4.18
CA LEU A 73 -0.55 1.37 4.48
C LEU A 73 -0.31 2.85 4.77
N VAL A 74 -0.76 3.72 3.86
CA VAL A 74 -0.69 5.17 4.01
C VAL A 74 -2.04 5.67 4.48
N ALA A 75 -2.10 6.01 5.76
CA ALA A 75 -3.30 6.50 6.44
C ALA A 75 -3.51 7.98 6.19
N ALA A 76 -4.77 8.36 5.99
CA ALA A 76 -5.20 9.75 5.95
C ALA A 76 -5.44 10.26 7.37
N HIS A 77 -5.41 11.58 7.55
CA HIS A 77 -5.85 12.19 8.79
C HIS A 77 -7.38 12.04 8.92
N ASP A 78 -7.81 11.19 9.85
CA ASP A 78 -9.20 11.03 10.23
C ASP A 78 -9.24 10.42 11.65
N PRO A 79 -9.77 11.16 12.65
CA PRO A 79 -9.77 10.73 14.05
C PRO A 79 -10.90 9.75 14.40
N GLU A 80 -11.74 9.32 13.44
CA GLU A 80 -12.79 8.35 13.74
C GLU A 80 -12.23 6.97 14.12
N GLN A 81 -12.57 6.49 15.32
CA GLN A 81 -12.22 5.15 15.83
C GLN A 81 -12.58 4.01 14.87
N LYS A 82 -13.61 4.20 14.03
CA LYS A 82 -14.00 3.21 13.01
C LYS A 82 -12.88 2.92 12.02
N ARG A 83 -12.00 3.88 11.72
CA ARG A 83 -10.86 3.66 10.82
C ARG A 83 -9.74 2.85 11.44
N ALA A 84 -9.52 2.93 12.75
CA ALA A 84 -8.47 2.16 13.41
C ALA A 84 -8.65 0.63 13.20
N GLU A 85 -9.88 0.15 13.36
CA GLU A 85 -10.20 -1.26 13.10
C GLU A 85 -10.06 -1.63 11.61
N LEU A 86 -10.41 -0.70 10.71
CA LEU A 86 -10.26 -0.93 9.28
C LEU A 86 -8.79 -1.08 8.88
N ARG A 87 -7.94 -0.17 9.39
CA ARG A 87 -6.49 -0.18 9.21
C ARG A 87 -5.86 -1.45 9.78
N ARG A 88 -6.30 -1.90 10.95
CA ARG A 88 -5.83 -3.17 11.55
C ARG A 88 -6.10 -4.37 10.65
N ARG A 89 -7.32 -4.50 10.13
CA ARG A 89 -7.66 -5.60 9.22
C ARG A 89 -6.87 -5.56 7.91
N VAL A 90 -6.68 -4.37 7.34
CA VAL A 90 -5.86 -4.19 6.14
C VAL A 90 -4.41 -4.57 6.41
N ALA A 91 -3.81 -4.04 7.49
CA ALA A 91 -2.43 -4.35 7.88
C ALA A 91 -2.22 -5.85 8.11
N ARG A 92 -3.17 -6.52 8.78
CA ARG A 92 -3.12 -7.97 8.99
C ARG A 92 -3.18 -8.73 7.66
N SER A 93 -4.10 -8.35 6.77
CA SER A 93 -4.23 -8.99 5.46
C SER A 93 -2.96 -8.84 4.61
N LEU A 94 -2.33 -7.65 4.62
CA LEU A 94 -1.04 -7.42 3.96
C LEU A 94 0.03 -8.37 4.49
N VAL A 95 0.13 -8.51 5.81
CA VAL A 95 1.08 -9.41 6.46
C VAL A 95 0.80 -10.88 6.13
N GLU A 96 -0.46 -11.30 6.12
CA GLU A 96 -0.85 -12.67 5.76
C GLU A 96 -0.55 -13.02 4.30
N ALA A 97 -0.53 -12.01 3.42
CA ALA A 97 -0.12 -12.20 2.03
C ALA A 97 1.40 -12.33 1.85
N MET A 98 2.20 -11.94 2.84
CA MET A 98 3.66 -12.06 2.76
C MET A 98 4.12 -13.51 2.96
N SER A 99 4.66 -14.12 1.90
CA SER A 99 5.11 -15.51 1.91
C SER A 99 6.22 -15.77 2.95
N PRO A 100 6.22 -16.90 3.68
CA PRO A 100 7.33 -17.31 4.56
C PRO A 100 8.57 -17.81 3.82
N ALA A 101 8.50 -18.02 2.50
CA ALA A 101 9.60 -18.58 1.71
C ALA A 101 10.86 -17.69 1.70
N SER A 102 10.72 -16.36 1.66
CA SER A 102 11.84 -15.43 1.83
C SER A 102 11.95 -15.04 3.31
N ALA A 103 12.82 -15.74 4.03
CA ALA A 103 12.94 -15.63 5.48
C ALA A 103 13.57 -14.31 5.97
N HIS A 104 14.03 -13.46 5.06
CA HIS A 104 14.70 -12.19 5.33
C HIS A 104 14.14 -11.14 4.33
N ASP A 105 13.78 -9.95 4.82
CA ASP A 105 13.35 -8.77 4.04
C ASP A 105 11.84 -8.52 3.84
N ARG A 106 10.98 -9.07 4.70
CA ARG A 106 9.56 -8.68 4.71
C ARG A 106 9.33 -7.45 5.55
N GLU A 107 8.62 -6.47 5.00
CA GLU A 107 8.37 -5.20 5.67
C GLU A 107 6.92 -4.76 5.52
N LEU A 108 6.28 -4.46 6.65
CA LEU A 108 5.05 -3.70 6.73
C LEU A 108 5.38 -2.27 7.14
N VAL A 109 5.01 -1.31 6.31
CA VAL A 109 5.19 0.12 6.58
C VAL A 109 3.83 0.76 6.83
N LEU A 110 3.67 1.32 8.03
CA LEU A 110 2.54 2.16 8.39
C LEU A 110 2.95 3.62 8.20
N ALA A 111 2.26 4.33 7.33
CA ALA A 111 2.58 5.70 6.98
C ALA A 111 1.46 6.65 7.34
N GLY A 112 1.83 7.84 7.82
CA GLY A 112 0.91 8.94 8.08
C GLY A 112 1.52 10.29 7.71
N ASP A 113 0.74 11.34 7.86
CA ASP A 113 1.18 12.72 7.69
C ASP A 113 2.05 13.14 8.89
N SER A 114 3.17 13.83 8.66
CA SER A 114 4.04 14.35 9.74
C SER A 114 3.48 15.59 10.40
N ASP A 115 2.64 16.35 9.70
CA ASP A 115 2.03 17.56 10.22
C ASP A 115 0.88 17.22 11.19
N ASP A 116 0.47 15.94 11.19
CA ASP A 116 -0.42 15.37 12.20
C ASP A 116 0.35 15.08 13.51
N LEU A 117 0.34 16.08 14.38
CA LEU A 117 0.90 16.01 15.73
C LEU A 117 -0.04 15.30 16.74
N ASN A 118 -1.19 14.78 16.31
CA ASN A 118 -2.29 14.36 17.18
C ASN A 118 -2.56 12.83 17.16
N GLN A 119 -3.83 12.48 17.41
CA GLN A 119 -4.38 11.16 17.64
C GLN A 119 -4.01 10.13 16.57
N SER A 120 -3.94 10.46 15.27
CA SER A 120 -3.62 9.45 14.25
C SER A 120 -2.17 8.96 14.32
N ARG A 121 -1.22 9.81 14.77
CA ARG A 121 0.14 9.35 15.08
C ARG A 121 0.13 8.33 16.22
N HIS A 122 -0.62 8.60 17.29
CA HIS A 122 -0.78 7.66 18.40
C HIS A 122 -1.43 6.35 17.92
N GLU A 123 -2.47 6.42 17.09
CA GLU A 123 -3.14 5.24 16.52
C GLU A 123 -2.21 4.39 15.66
N LEU A 124 -1.36 4.99 14.82
CA LEU A 124 -0.40 4.25 14.01
C LEU A 124 0.66 3.54 14.88
N PHE A 125 1.14 4.18 15.95
CA PHE A 125 2.03 3.53 16.90
C PHE A 125 1.34 2.44 17.73
N ALA A 126 0.10 2.66 18.17
CA ALA A 126 -0.69 1.66 18.89
C ALA A 126 -0.99 0.45 18.01
N LEU A 127 -1.29 0.69 16.73
CA LEU A 127 -1.47 -0.36 15.73
C LEU A 127 -0.16 -1.12 15.50
N ALA A 128 0.98 -0.42 15.35
CA ALA A 128 2.28 -1.05 15.22
C ALA A 128 2.61 -1.94 16.43
N GLY A 129 2.36 -1.47 17.65
CA GLY A 129 2.54 -2.23 18.88
C GLY A 129 1.69 -3.50 18.89
N THR A 130 0.39 -3.37 18.60
CA THR A 130 -0.54 -4.51 18.49
C THR A 130 -0.06 -5.53 17.46
N LEU A 131 0.38 -5.07 16.29
CA LEU A 131 0.89 -5.94 15.23
C LEU A 131 2.20 -6.63 15.67
N CYS A 132 3.13 -5.95 16.32
CA CYS A 132 4.35 -6.57 16.83
C CYS A 132 4.06 -7.72 17.82
N ASP A 133 3.05 -7.56 18.68
CA ASP A 133 2.61 -8.62 19.58
C ASP A 133 1.95 -9.80 18.82
N GLU A 134 1.07 -9.53 17.85
CA GLU A 134 0.44 -10.55 17.01
C GLU A 134 1.44 -11.29 16.11
N LEU A 135 2.50 -10.61 15.69
CA LEU A 135 3.53 -11.13 14.79
C LEU A 135 4.74 -11.69 15.55
N ARG A 136 4.65 -11.86 16.87
CA ARG A 136 5.72 -12.45 17.68
C ARG A 136 6.14 -13.81 17.10
N GLY A 137 7.45 -13.96 16.84
CA GLY A 137 8.02 -15.17 16.23
C GLY A 137 7.96 -15.20 14.70
N LYS A 138 7.29 -14.25 14.03
CA LYS A 138 7.34 -14.07 12.58
C LYS A 138 8.50 -13.13 12.21
N ARG A 139 9.19 -13.44 11.11
CA ARG A 139 10.27 -12.60 10.56
C ARG A 139 9.70 -11.52 9.64
N ILE A 140 8.99 -10.55 10.21
CA ILE A 140 8.38 -9.42 9.50
C ILE A 140 8.72 -8.14 10.26
N ASN A 141 9.31 -7.17 9.57
CA ASN A 141 9.61 -5.87 10.14
C ASN A 141 8.36 -4.97 10.07
N VAL A 142 7.96 -4.37 11.18
CA VAL A 142 6.92 -3.34 11.21
C VAL A 142 7.59 -1.98 11.39
N ARG A 143 7.39 -1.07 10.45
CA ARG A 143 7.97 0.27 10.46
C ARG A 143 6.86 1.32 10.44
N VAL A 144 7.00 2.37 11.23
CA VAL A 144 6.13 3.55 11.14
C VAL A 144 6.94 4.69 10.51
N ARG A 145 6.41 5.31 9.46
CA ARG A 145 7.03 6.47 8.79
C ARG A 145 6.02 7.61 8.72
N PHE A 146 6.52 8.84 8.81
CA PHE A 146 5.71 10.04 8.61
C PHE A 146 6.23 10.81 7.40
N THR A 147 5.34 11.49 6.69
CA THR A 147 5.67 12.28 5.51
C THR A 147 5.07 13.67 5.62
N SER A 148 5.87 14.71 5.36
CA SER A 148 5.42 16.11 5.22
C SER A 148 5.01 16.46 3.78
N ALA A 149 4.89 15.44 2.94
CA ALA A 149 4.60 15.64 1.53
C ALA A 149 3.18 16.17 1.39
N HIS A 150 3.03 17.30 0.70
CA HIS A 150 1.73 17.76 0.23
C HIS A 150 1.42 16.96 -1.03
N SER A 151 0.20 16.43 -1.15
CA SER A 151 -0.23 15.61 -2.30
C SER A 151 0.13 16.31 -3.62
N GLY A 152 1.21 15.86 -4.26
CA GLY A 152 1.58 16.30 -5.58
C GLY A 152 0.64 15.63 -6.56
N VAL A 153 -0.03 16.43 -7.40
CA VAL A 153 -0.86 15.90 -8.49
C VAL A 153 0.05 15.08 -9.40
N MET A 154 -0.02 13.75 -9.31
CA MET A 154 0.58 12.89 -10.31
C MET A 154 -0.18 13.18 -11.59
N ARG A 155 0.46 13.85 -12.56
CA ARG A 155 -0.16 14.19 -13.84
C ARG A 155 -0.79 12.93 -14.39
N THR A 156 -2.11 12.93 -14.47
CA THR A 156 -2.90 11.82 -15.01
C THR A 156 -2.31 11.47 -16.36
N VAL A 157 -1.83 10.24 -16.51
CA VAL A 157 -1.40 9.73 -17.81
C VAL A 157 -2.68 9.63 -18.62
N THR A 158 -2.88 10.59 -19.52
CA THR A 158 -3.89 10.47 -20.55
C THR A 158 -3.45 9.31 -21.43
N PRO A 159 -4.28 8.28 -21.66
CA PRO A 159 -3.97 7.29 -22.66
C PRO A 159 -3.79 8.05 -23.98
N SER A 160 -2.58 8.03 -24.52
CA SER A 160 -2.33 8.42 -25.90
C SER A 160 -3.06 7.41 -26.76
N SER A 161 -4.31 7.70 -27.13
CA SER A 161 -5.00 6.97 -28.19
C SER A 161 -4.18 7.14 -29.47
N PRO A 162 -3.66 6.06 -30.07
CA PRO A 162 -3.31 6.08 -31.48
C PRO A 162 -4.61 6.02 -32.29
N ASP A 163 -4.61 6.70 -33.43
CA ASP A 163 -5.57 6.54 -34.53
C ASP A 163 -7.00 7.09 -34.39
N LEU A 164 -7.13 8.41 -34.51
CA LEU A 164 -8.28 9.05 -35.16
C LEU A 164 -7.85 10.19 -36.11
N GLN A 165 -6.77 10.02 -36.87
CA GLN A 165 -6.37 10.96 -37.93
C GLN A 165 -6.60 10.48 -39.37
N GLU A 166 -7.16 9.29 -39.59
CA GLU A 166 -7.29 8.74 -40.95
C GLU A 166 -8.73 8.66 -41.48
N LEU A 167 -9.56 9.69 -41.26
CA LEU A 167 -10.90 9.76 -41.90
C LEU A 167 -11.30 11.15 -42.46
N ALA A 168 -10.39 12.13 -42.49
CA ALA A 168 -10.69 13.49 -42.99
C ALA A 168 -9.92 13.89 -44.27
N SER A 169 -9.59 12.94 -45.16
CA SER A 169 -8.95 13.28 -46.46
C SER A 169 -9.42 12.47 -47.66
N LYS A 170 -10.62 11.86 -47.61
CA LYS A 170 -11.30 11.39 -48.81
C LYS A 170 -12.81 11.54 -48.69
N ARG A 171 -13.32 12.72 -49.08
CA ARG A 171 -14.54 12.88 -49.90
C ARG A 171 -14.72 14.34 -50.28
#